data_AF-A0A494X376-F1
#
_entry.id   AF-A0A494X376-F1
#
_cell.length_a   1.000
_cell.length_b   1.000
_cell.length_c   1.000
_cell.angle_alpha   90.00
_cell.angle_beta   90.00
_cell.angle_gamma   90.00
#
_symmetry.space_group_name_H-M   'P 1'
#
loop_
_entity.id
_entity.type
_entity.pdbx_description
1 polymer ?
#
loop_
_entity_poly.entity_id
_entity_poly.type
_entity_poly.pdbx_seq_one_letter_code
_entity_poly.pdbx_strand_id
1 'polypeptide(L)'
;MFEYITGITLGSIVAYVSMELTIKWYLGVVALAVWSLVSLGIELLQVKSKKMRDFFDSKGRVLIKEGKILEENMKKERLTTDELMEQLRKKMAFRVADVEFAIMEPSGDINVLLTRENQPITAKHLGIKVAPEQEPQAVIMDGEIMDEPLATMGLSRQWLNTELEKLGVAIENVFLGQVDTYGQLDVDLYDDQIKVPVPQEKAALFAILKKCEADLMLFGLTTRDKKAKESYEQCAIRMDKIISELMPVLCR
;
A
#
# COMPACT_ATOMS: atom_id res chain seq x y z
N MET A 1 3.36 20.63 14.65
CA MET A 1 3.36 22.12 14.72
C MET A 1 4.34 22.65 15.76
N PHE A 2 4.36 22.12 17.00
CA PHE A 2 5.29 22.54 18.05
C PHE A 2 6.77 22.45 17.63
N GLU A 3 7.20 21.31 17.08
CA GLU A 3 8.58 21.12 16.58
C GLU A 3 8.99 22.15 15.52
N TYR A 4 8.06 22.56 14.66
CA TYR A 4 8.30 23.57 13.63
C TYR A 4 8.55 24.96 14.24
N ILE A 5 7.77 25.34 15.27
CA ILE A 5 7.95 26.60 16.00
C ILE A 5 9.28 26.57 16.78
N THR A 6 9.61 25.44 17.41
CA THR A 6 10.88 25.24 18.12
C THR A 6 12.07 25.36 17.17
N GLY A 7 11.98 24.78 15.96
CA GLY A 7 13.02 24.90 14.94
C GLY A 7 13.26 26.34 14.49
N ILE A 8 12.19 27.10 14.21
CA ILE A 8 12.29 28.52 13.81
C ILE A 8 12.88 29.36 14.93
N THR A 9 12.47 29.13 16.18
CA THR A 9 12.96 29.90 17.33
C THR A 9 14.44 29.63 17.62
N LEU A 10 14.86 28.36 17.58
CA LEU A 10 16.29 28.00 17.68
C LEU A 10 17.11 28.60 16.54
N GLY A 11 16.64 28.49 15.30
CA GLY A 11 17.30 29.09 14.14
C GLY A 11 17.45 30.60 14.26
N SER A 12 16.42 31.28 14.79
CA SER A 12 16.45 32.72 15.04
C SER A 12 17.47 33.11 16.11
N ILE A 13 17.61 32.32 17.18
CA ILE A 13 18.64 32.54 18.21
C ILE A 13 20.05 32.36 17.62
N VAL A 14 20.27 31.31 16.82
CA VAL A 14 21.56 31.08 16.15
C VAL A 14 21.90 32.24 15.21
N ALA A 15 20.95 32.67 14.39
CA ALA A 15 21.14 33.79 13.46
C ALA A 15 21.49 35.09 14.21
N TYR A 16 20.75 35.40 15.28
CA TYR A 16 20.99 36.59 16.10
C TYR A 16 22.38 36.59 16.74
N VAL A 17 22.79 35.46 17.33
CA VAL A 17 24.13 35.30 17.92
C VAL A 17 25.23 35.36 16.87
N SER A 18 24.97 34.91 15.65
CA SER A 18 25.95 34.95 14.55
C SER A 18 26.13 36.34 13.94
N MET A 19 25.08 37.17 13.93
CA MET A 19 25.12 38.51 13.34
C MET A 19 25.68 39.57 14.29
N GLU A 20 25.42 39.43 15.59
CA GLU A 20 25.75 40.45 16.57
C GLU A 20 27.08 40.14 17.30
N LEU A 21 28.19 40.66 16.74
CA LEU A 21 29.56 40.48 17.26
C LEU A 21 29.79 41.07 18.66
N THR A 22 28.88 41.92 19.13
CA THR A 22 28.95 42.56 20.46
C THR A 22 28.44 41.63 21.57
N ILE A 23 27.72 40.56 21.23
CA ILE A 23 27.20 39.59 22.18
C ILE A 23 28.27 38.57 22.54
N LYS A 24 28.41 38.31 23.84
CA LYS A 24 29.31 37.27 24.32
C LYS A 24 28.77 35.91 23.88
N TRP A 25 29.53 35.18 23.06
CA TRP A 25 29.16 33.90 22.45
C TRP A 25 28.56 32.87 23.44
N TYR A 26 29.04 32.85 24.69
CA TYR A 26 28.55 31.93 25.72
C TYR A 26 27.08 32.20 26.11
N LEU A 27 26.59 33.44 26.00
CA LEU A 27 25.18 33.75 26.25
C LEU A 27 24.29 33.13 25.17
N GLY A 28 24.76 33.06 23.93
CA GLY A 28 24.07 32.36 22.85
C GLY A 28 23.97 30.86 23.12
N VAL A 29 25.06 30.24 23.56
CA VAL A 29 25.08 28.82 23.94
C VAL A 29 24.14 28.54 25.11
N VAL A 30 24.13 29.41 26.14
CA VAL A 30 23.20 29.28 27.28
C VAL A 30 21.75 29.42 26.82
N ALA A 31 21.44 30.39 25.95
CA ALA A 31 20.09 30.58 25.42
C ALA A 31 19.61 29.34 24.63
N LEU A 32 20.46 28.79 23.77
CA LEU A 32 20.17 27.56 23.04
C LEU A 32 19.96 26.37 23.97
N ALA A 33 20.83 26.19 24.98
CA ALA A 33 20.71 25.09 25.94
C ALA A 33 19.41 25.18 26.76
N VAL A 34 19.06 26.37 27.24
CA VAL A 34 17.82 26.61 27.99
C VAL A 34 16.60 26.34 27.11
N TRP A 35 16.57 26.86 25.88
CA TRP A 35 15.45 26.67 24.99
C TRP A 35 15.27 25.21 24.55
N SER A 36 16.38 24.52 24.27
CA SER A 36 16.37 23.08 23.98
C SER A 36 15.86 22.27 25.18
N LEU A 37 16.31 22.57 26.40
CA LEU A 37 15.84 21.87 27.61
C LEU A 37 14.34 22.11 27.87
N VAL A 38 13.86 23.33 27.69
CA VAL A 38 12.44 23.65 27.82
C VAL A 38 11.61 22.91 26.77
N SER A 39 12.08 22.88 25.52
CA SER A 39 11.40 22.20 24.42
C SER A 39 11.31 20.68 24.66
N LEU A 40 12.43 20.05 25.03
CA LEU A 40 12.46 18.64 25.42
C LEU A 40 11.57 18.37 26.64
N GLY A 41 11.57 19.27 27.63
CA GLY A 41 10.70 19.16 28.80
C GLY A 41 9.22 19.15 28.42
N ILE A 42 8.81 20.02 27.51
CA ILE A 42 7.43 20.09 27.00
C ILE A 42 7.08 18.82 26.20
N GLU A 43 7.97 18.31 25.37
CA GLU A 43 7.76 17.05 24.63
C GLU A 43 7.57 15.86 25.58
N LEU A 44 8.43 15.72 26.58
CA LEU A 44 8.31 14.66 27.59
C LEU A 44 7.00 14.77 28.39
N LEU A 45 6.56 15.98 28.69
CA LEU A 45 5.28 16.23 29.36
C LEU A 45 4.08 15.84 28.47
N GLN A 46 4.14 16.10 27.17
CA GLN A 46 3.09 15.70 26.21
C GLN A 46 3.03 14.18 26.00
N VAL A 47 4.19 13.51 25.98
CA VAL A 47 4.24 12.04 25.91
C VAL A 47 3.62 11.43 27.16
N LYS A 48 3.94 11.96 28.34
CA LYS A 48 3.50 11.40 29.62
C LYS A 48 2.06 11.76 30.01
N SER A 49 1.55 12.90 29.56
CA SER A 49 0.22 13.40 29.96
C SER A 49 -0.67 13.65 28.75
N LYS A 50 -1.75 12.85 28.65
CA LYS A 50 -2.81 13.08 27.66
C LYS A 50 -3.43 14.47 27.80
N LYS A 51 -3.61 15.00 29.02
CA LYS A 51 -4.14 16.36 29.21
C LYS A 51 -3.22 17.43 28.64
N MET A 52 -1.90 17.26 28.75
CA MET A 52 -0.98 18.23 28.14
C MET A 52 -0.91 18.09 26.64
N ARG A 53 -0.90 16.86 26.13
CA ARG A 53 -1.05 16.61 24.70
C ARG A 53 -2.31 17.24 24.15
N ASP A 54 -3.46 17.01 24.79
CA ASP A 54 -4.76 17.57 24.40
C ASP A 54 -4.85 19.10 24.51
N PHE A 55 -3.93 19.75 25.24
CA PHE A 55 -3.86 21.21 25.38
C PHE A 55 -2.96 21.83 24.30
N PHE A 56 -1.85 21.17 23.96
CA PHE A 56 -0.91 21.64 22.94
C PHE A 56 -1.29 21.19 21.53
N ASP A 57 -1.78 19.96 21.38
CA ASP A 57 -2.33 19.40 20.14
C ASP A 57 -3.85 19.54 20.14
N SER A 58 -4.39 20.09 19.05
CA SER A 58 -5.84 20.03 18.81
C SER A 58 -6.27 18.57 18.74
N LYS A 59 -7.49 18.26 19.20
CA LYS A 59 -8.08 16.92 19.02
C LYS A 59 -8.79 16.85 17.70
N GLY A 60 -8.73 15.68 17.06
CA GLY A 60 -9.63 15.39 15.97
C GLY A 60 -11.09 15.56 16.39
N ARG A 61 -11.91 16.18 15.54
CA ARG A 61 -13.32 16.49 15.84
C ARG A 61 -14.24 15.85 14.81
N VAL A 62 -15.25 15.14 15.31
CA VAL A 62 -16.26 14.52 14.45
C VAL A 62 -17.14 15.62 13.86
N LEU A 63 -17.23 15.66 12.53
CA LEU A 63 -18.04 16.62 11.77
C LEU A 63 -19.32 15.98 11.23
N ILE A 64 -19.28 14.70 10.85
CA ILE A 64 -20.44 13.94 10.39
C ILE A 64 -20.55 12.66 11.20
N LYS A 65 -21.77 12.30 11.59
CA LYS A 65 -22.10 11.02 12.20
C LYS A 65 -23.43 10.51 11.62
N GLU A 66 -23.45 9.27 11.14
CA GLU A 66 -24.64 8.60 10.61
C GLU A 66 -25.35 9.44 9.53
N GLY A 67 -24.57 10.00 8.60
CA GLY A 67 -25.07 10.83 7.52
C GLY A 67 -25.59 12.23 7.93
N LYS A 68 -25.37 12.66 9.17
CA LYS A 68 -25.78 13.97 9.69
C LYS A 68 -24.58 14.85 10.01
N ILE A 69 -24.61 16.08 9.52
CA ILE A 69 -23.61 17.10 9.88
C ILE A 69 -23.84 17.51 11.34
N LEU A 70 -22.75 17.67 12.09
CA LEU A 70 -22.74 18.16 13.46
C LEU A 70 -22.37 19.65 13.44
N GLU A 71 -23.37 20.52 13.27
CA GLU A 71 -23.18 21.96 13.04
C GLU A 71 -22.45 22.66 14.20
N GLU A 72 -22.67 22.21 15.43
CA GLU A 72 -21.97 22.73 16.61
C GLU A 72 -20.45 22.43 16.55
N ASN A 73 -20.06 21.32 15.94
CA ASN A 73 -18.65 20.98 15.78
C ASN A 73 -18.04 21.74 14.60
N MET A 74 -18.79 21.90 13.51
CA MET A 74 -18.43 22.75 12.37
C MET A 74 -18.13 24.19 12.81
N LYS A 75 -19.00 24.78 13.65
CA LYS A 75 -18.80 26.13 14.21
C LYS A 75 -17.53 26.24 15.04
N LYS A 76 -17.21 25.21 15.85
CA LYS A 76 -15.99 25.21 16.68
C LYS A 76 -14.72 25.09 15.84
N GLU A 77 -14.77 24.37 14.72
CA GLU A 77 -13.67 24.32 13.75
C GLU A 77 -13.68 25.48 12.75
N ARG A 78 -14.68 26.38 12.84
CA ARG A 78 -14.89 27.48 11.89
C ARG A 78 -14.96 27.01 10.42
N LEU A 79 -15.48 25.80 10.21
CA LEU A 79 -15.63 25.19 8.91
C LEU A 79 -17.02 25.51 8.33
N THR A 80 -17.06 25.95 7.08
CA THR A 80 -18.30 26.16 6.32
C THR A 80 -18.81 24.86 5.70
N THR A 81 -20.09 24.82 5.35
CA THR A 81 -20.66 23.68 4.64
C THR A 81 -20.00 23.47 3.28
N ASP A 82 -19.64 24.54 2.58
CA ASP A 82 -18.98 24.47 1.26
C ASP A 82 -17.60 23.83 1.36
N GLU A 83 -16.80 24.21 2.37
CA GLU A 83 -15.48 23.62 2.62
C GLU A 83 -15.60 22.14 3.01
N LEU A 84 -16.58 21.79 3.87
CA LEU A 84 -16.84 20.39 4.20
C LEU A 84 -17.18 19.58 2.94
N MET A 85 -18.10 20.09 2.11
CA MET A 85 -18.50 19.40 0.89
C MET A 85 -17.37 19.31 -0.14
N GLU A 86 -16.49 20.30 -0.23
CA GLU A 86 -15.28 20.22 -1.03
C GLU A 86 -14.36 19.08 -0.55
N GLN A 87 -14.09 19.00 0.75
CA GLN A 87 -13.25 17.97 1.34
C GLN A 87 -13.84 16.57 1.19
N LEU A 88 -15.15 16.41 1.35
CA LEU A 88 -15.84 15.14 1.09
C LEU A 88 -15.68 14.71 -0.38
N ARG A 89 -15.84 15.64 -1.33
CA ARG A 89 -15.64 15.35 -2.76
C ARG A 89 -14.22 14.92 -3.09
N LYS A 90 -13.20 15.53 -2.46
CA LYS A 90 -11.79 15.09 -2.58
C LYS A 90 -11.59 13.64 -2.12
N LYS A 91 -12.47 13.13 -1.25
CA LYS A 91 -12.51 11.75 -0.76
C LYS A 91 -13.57 10.89 -1.45
N MET A 92 -14.05 11.31 -2.63
CA MET A 92 -15.07 10.61 -3.43
C MET A 92 -16.45 10.48 -2.77
N ALA A 93 -16.72 11.23 -1.70
CA ALA A 93 -18.03 11.28 -1.03
C ALA A 93 -18.81 12.51 -1.51
N PHE A 94 -19.81 12.30 -2.38
CA PHE A 94 -20.60 13.40 -2.96
C PHE A 94 -21.86 13.74 -2.15
N ARG A 95 -22.32 12.81 -1.31
CA ARG A 95 -23.49 12.98 -0.46
C ARG A 95 -23.11 12.74 0.99
N VAL A 96 -23.55 13.65 1.87
CA VAL A 96 -23.37 13.49 3.32
C VAL A 96 -24.04 12.22 3.83
N ALA A 97 -25.19 11.84 3.27
CA ALA A 97 -25.92 10.63 3.64
C ALA A 97 -25.13 9.33 3.42
N ASP A 98 -24.14 9.34 2.53
CA ASP A 98 -23.30 8.17 2.23
C ASP A 98 -22.09 8.07 3.19
N VAL A 99 -21.97 9.03 4.12
CA VAL A 99 -20.88 9.12 5.10
C VAL A 99 -21.35 8.68 6.48
N GLU A 100 -20.74 7.62 6.99
CA GLU A 100 -20.98 7.12 8.34
C GLU A 100 -20.29 8.01 9.38
N PHE A 101 -19.01 8.35 9.16
CA PHE A 101 -18.24 9.26 10.01
C PHE A 101 -17.34 10.16 9.18
N ALA A 102 -17.28 11.44 9.53
CA ALA A 102 -16.21 12.33 9.07
C ALA A 102 -15.53 12.98 10.27
N ILE A 103 -14.20 12.98 10.29
CA ILE A 103 -13.38 13.52 11.39
C ILE A 103 -12.40 14.53 10.79
N MET A 104 -12.37 15.74 11.31
CA MET A 104 -11.30 16.69 11.05
C MET A 104 -10.13 16.36 11.97
N GLU A 105 -8.97 16.09 11.40
CA GLU A 105 -7.72 15.89 12.11
C GLU A 105 -7.09 17.23 12.53
N PRO A 106 -6.13 17.23 13.48
CA PRO A 106 -5.42 18.45 13.89
C PRO A 106 -4.64 19.12 12.76
N SER A 107 -4.32 18.38 11.69
CA SER A 107 -3.73 18.93 10.47
C SER A 107 -4.70 19.82 9.67
N GLY A 108 -6.00 19.74 9.94
CA GLY A 108 -7.06 20.33 9.14
C GLY A 108 -7.61 19.40 8.06
N ASP A 109 -7.03 18.22 7.87
CA ASP A 109 -7.54 17.23 6.91
C ASP A 109 -8.81 16.57 7.44
N ILE A 110 -9.73 16.26 6.52
CA ILE A 110 -10.96 15.53 6.84
C ILE A 110 -10.84 14.09 6.35
N ASN A 111 -10.89 13.16 7.29
CA ASN A 111 -10.97 11.73 7.04
C ASN A 111 -12.44 11.28 7.02
N VAL A 112 -12.78 10.41 6.06
CA VAL A 112 -14.16 10.00 5.78
C VAL A 112 -14.25 8.48 5.83
N LEU A 113 -15.23 7.99 6.58
CA LEU A 113 -15.68 6.61 6.56
C LEU A 113 -17.06 6.56 5.89
N LEU A 114 -17.14 5.91 4.73
CA LEU A 114 -18.40 5.68 4.05
C LEU A 114 -19.26 4.66 4.82
N THR A 115 -20.57 4.72 4.60
CA THR A 115 -21.50 3.69 5.09
C THR A 115 -21.16 2.33 4.49
N ARG A 116 -21.57 1.24 5.16
CA ARG A 116 -21.15 -0.13 4.80
C ARG A 116 -21.54 -0.51 3.38
N GLU A 117 -22.71 -0.08 2.93
CA GLU A 117 -23.24 -0.30 1.59
C GLU A 117 -22.48 0.48 0.50
N ASN A 118 -21.79 1.56 0.86
CA ASN A 118 -21.01 2.39 -0.05
C ASN A 118 -19.50 2.10 0.01
N GLN A 119 -19.06 1.17 0.87
CA GLN A 119 -17.66 0.73 0.92
C GLN A 119 -17.35 -0.25 -0.24
N PRO A 120 -16.12 -0.21 -0.79
CA PRO A 120 -15.72 -1.15 -1.83
C PRO A 120 -15.77 -2.60 -1.31
N ILE A 121 -16.15 -3.52 -2.19
CA ILE A 121 -16.18 -4.96 -1.89
C ILE A 121 -14.74 -5.45 -1.71
N THR A 122 -14.48 -6.17 -0.62
CA THR A 122 -13.20 -6.83 -0.36
C THR A 122 -13.30 -8.32 -0.67
N ALA A 123 -12.17 -8.98 -0.95
CA ALA A 123 -12.13 -10.44 -1.15
C ALA A 123 -12.79 -11.21 0.00
N LYS A 124 -12.67 -10.70 1.24
CA LYS A 124 -13.31 -11.26 2.43
C LYS A 124 -14.83 -11.25 2.35
N HIS A 125 -15.45 -10.22 1.76
CA HIS A 125 -16.91 -10.18 1.56
C HIS A 125 -17.39 -11.28 0.60
N LEU A 126 -16.54 -11.72 -0.32
CA LEU A 126 -16.83 -12.77 -1.29
C LEU A 126 -16.47 -14.18 -0.80
N GLY A 127 -15.94 -14.31 0.42
CA GLY A 127 -15.44 -15.60 0.93
C GLY A 127 -14.18 -16.11 0.21
N ILE A 128 -13.53 -15.26 -0.59
CA ILE A 128 -12.31 -15.60 -1.32
C ILE A 128 -11.15 -15.52 -0.35
N LYS A 129 -10.42 -16.63 -0.19
CA LYS A 129 -9.15 -16.64 0.54
C LYS A 129 -8.07 -16.14 -0.39
N VAL A 130 -7.52 -14.97 -0.09
CA VAL A 130 -6.33 -14.44 -0.73
C VAL A 130 -5.11 -14.88 0.05
N ALA A 131 -4.07 -15.36 -0.66
CA ALA A 131 -2.78 -15.63 -0.04
C ALA A 131 -2.15 -14.30 0.43
N PRO A 132 -1.32 -14.32 1.49
CA PRO A 132 -0.50 -13.16 1.83
C PRO A 132 0.39 -12.83 0.63
N GLU A 133 0.28 -11.60 0.14
CA GLU A 133 1.17 -11.06 -0.90
C GLU A 133 2.35 -10.41 -0.18
N GLN A 134 3.57 -10.84 -0.49
CA GLN A 134 4.78 -10.18 -0.01
C GLN A 134 5.12 -9.04 -0.97
N GLU A 135 5.78 -8.01 -0.44
CA GLU A 135 6.24 -6.88 -1.24
C GLU A 135 7.19 -7.36 -2.34
N PRO A 136 6.91 -7.06 -3.63
CA PRO A 136 7.82 -7.37 -4.72
C PRO A 136 9.20 -6.77 -4.45
N GLN A 137 10.24 -7.56 -4.67
CA GLN A 137 11.61 -7.13 -4.44
C GLN A 137 12.23 -6.62 -5.74
N ALA A 138 12.77 -5.40 -5.72
CA ALA A 138 13.56 -4.87 -6.84
C ALA A 138 14.92 -5.57 -6.87
N VAL A 139 15.10 -6.47 -7.83
CA VAL A 139 16.31 -7.29 -8.02
C VAL A 139 17.27 -6.69 -9.04
N ILE A 140 16.79 -5.79 -9.90
CA ILE A 140 17.62 -4.98 -10.82
C ILE A 140 17.16 -3.53 -10.72
N MET A 141 18.11 -2.60 -10.60
CA MET A 141 17.87 -1.17 -10.72
C MET A 141 18.97 -0.55 -11.57
N ASP A 142 18.60 0.25 -12.56
CA ASP A 142 19.51 0.97 -13.45
C ASP A 142 20.57 0.09 -14.13
N GLY A 143 20.24 -1.16 -14.43
CA GLY A 143 21.15 -2.15 -15.01
C GLY A 143 22.11 -2.81 -14.01
N GLU A 144 21.95 -2.58 -12.71
CA GLU A 144 22.73 -3.22 -11.65
C GLU A 144 21.91 -4.24 -10.86
N ILE A 145 22.53 -5.37 -10.52
CA ILE A 145 21.89 -6.44 -9.75
C ILE A 145 21.91 -6.12 -8.25
N MET A 146 20.74 -6.24 -7.62
CA MET A 146 20.55 -6.04 -6.19
C MET A 146 20.62 -7.39 -5.44
N ASP A 147 21.78 -7.69 -4.84
CA ASP A 147 22.02 -8.99 -4.18
C ASP A 147 21.18 -9.23 -2.93
N GLU A 148 20.99 -8.21 -2.10
CA GLU A 148 20.24 -8.33 -0.85
C GLU A 148 18.73 -8.60 -1.09
N PRO A 149 18.05 -7.89 -2.01
CA PRO A 149 16.70 -8.25 -2.45
C PRO A 149 16.61 -9.66 -3.06
N LEU A 150 17.58 -10.08 -3.89
CA LEU A 150 17.64 -11.44 -4.42
C LEU A 150 17.75 -12.49 -3.31
N ALA A 151 18.65 -12.28 -2.34
CA ALA A 151 18.87 -13.20 -1.23
C ALA A 151 17.66 -13.27 -0.29
N THR A 152 16.96 -12.15 -0.09
CA THR A 152 15.69 -12.08 0.66
C THR A 152 14.62 -12.98 0.04
N MET A 153 14.56 -13.03 -1.29
CA MET A 153 13.66 -13.92 -2.03
C MET A 153 14.18 -15.37 -2.13
N GLY A 154 15.37 -15.66 -1.59
CA GLY A 154 16.03 -16.96 -1.73
C GLY A 154 16.51 -17.27 -3.16
N LEU A 155 16.66 -16.24 -3.98
CA LEU A 155 17.04 -16.34 -5.39
C LEU A 155 18.53 -16.06 -5.57
N SER A 156 19.09 -16.58 -6.65
CA SER A 156 20.51 -16.41 -6.99
C SER A 156 20.68 -15.52 -8.22
N ARG A 157 21.86 -14.91 -8.38
CA ARG A 157 22.22 -14.22 -9.63
C ARG A 157 22.10 -15.13 -10.86
N GLN A 158 22.41 -16.42 -10.70
CA GLN A 158 22.29 -17.40 -11.78
C GLN A 158 20.84 -17.57 -12.24
N TRP A 159 19.90 -17.61 -11.29
CA TRP A 159 18.48 -17.63 -11.59
C TRP A 159 18.07 -16.38 -12.37
N LEU A 160 18.48 -15.19 -11.90
CA LEU A 160 18.15 -13.93 -12.54
C LEU A 160 18.66 -13.86 -13.99
N ASN A 161 19.91 -14.27 -14.21
CA ASN A 161 20.49 -14.32 -15.55
C ASN A 161 19.72 -15.30 -16.46
N THR A 162 19.29 -16.45 -15.93
CA THR A 162 18.51 -17.43 -16.68
C THR A 162 17.15 -16.85 -17.10
N GLU A 163 16.48 -16.11 -16.22
CA GLU A 163 15.20 -15.48 -16.55
C GLU A 163 15.37 -14.36 -17.59
N LEU A 164 16.41 -13.54 -17.48
CA LEU A 164 16.72 -12.52 -18.49
C LEU A 164 17.07 -13.13 -19.86
N GLU A 165 17.79 -14.24 -19.87
CA GLU A 165 18.10 -14.99 -21.10
C GLU A 165 16.83 -15.52 -21.78
N LYS A 166 15.85 -16.03 -21.01
CA LYS A 166 14.54 -16.44 -21.57
C LYS A 166 13.80 -15.28 -22.22
N LEU A 167 13.95 -14.07 -21.68
CA LEU A 167 13.37 -12.85 -22.22
C LEU A 167 14.19 -12.26 -23.38
N GLY A 168 15.43 -12.73 -23.58
CA GLY A 168 16.34 -12.22 -24.60
C GLY A 168 16.86 -10.81 -24.30
N VAL A 169 16.93 -10.43 -23.02
CA VAL A 169 17.28 -9.09 -22.56
C VAL A 169 18.65 -9.11 -21.87
N ALA A 170 19.51 -8.14 -22.20
CA ALA A 170 20.74 -7.90 -21.46
C ALA A 170 20.47 -7.09 -20.19
N ILE A 171 21.16 -7.43 -19.08
CA ILE A 171 20.99 -6.75 -17.79
C ILE A 171 21.18 -5.24 -17.91
N GLU A 172 22.16 -4.79 -18.70
CA GLU A 172 22.47 -3.36 -18.91
C GLU A 172 21.30 -2.57 -19.51
N ASN A 173 20.36 -3.25 -20.19
CA ASN A 173 19.19 -2.62 -20.80
C ASN A 173 17.95 -2.65 -19.89
N VAL A 174 18.06 -3.21 -18.68
CA VAL A 174 16.97 -3.28 -17.70
C VAL A 174 17.03 -2.05 -16.80
N PHE A 175 16.02 -1.19 -16.87
CA PHE A 175 15.86 -0.05 -15.97
C PHE A 175 15.39 -0.52 -14.58
N LEU A 176 14.40 -1.42 -14.55
CA LEU A 176 13.86 -1.98 -13.31
C LEU A 176 13.52 -3.45 -13.51
N GLY A 177 13.98 -4.31 -12.60
CA GLY A 177 13.57 -5.72 -12.54
C GLY A 177 13.00 -6.04 -11.17
N GLN A 178 11.77 -6.54 -11.12
CA GLN A 178 11.08 -6.88 -9.87
C GLN A 178 10.68 -8.35 -9.85
N VAL A 179 10.77 -8.96 -8.68
CA VAL A 179 10.31 -10.33 -8.47
C VAL A 179 9.17 -10.34 -7.47
N ASP A 180 8.06 -10.94 -7.86
CA ASP A 180 6.88 -11.09 -7.01
C ASP A 180 6.98 -12.30 -6.06
N THR A 181 5.97 -12.50 -5.21
CA THR A 181 5.92 -13.63 -4.26
C THR A 181 5.86 -15.00 -4.94
N TYR A 182 5.51 -15.04 -6.23
CA TYR A 182 5.41 -16.27 -7.02
C TYR A 182 6.72 -16.59 -7.75
N GLY A 183 7.73 -15.73 -7.64
CA GLY A 183 9.00 -15.88 -8.35
C GLY A 183 8.91 -15.48 -9.82
N GLN A 184 7.89 -14.70 -10.20
CA GLN A 184 7.80 -14.13 -11.55
C GLN A 184 8.69 -12.89 -11.62
N LEU A 185 9.58 -12.83 -12.62
CA LEU A 185 10.40 -11.66 -12.93
C LEU A 185 9.65 -10.77 -13.94
N ASP A 186 9.31 -9.56 -13.52
CA ASP A 186 8.84 -8.50 -14.41
C ASP A 186 9.99 -7.50 -14.64
N VAL A 187 10.22 -7.13 -15.90
CA VAL A 187 11.30 -6.20 -16.26
C VAL A 187 10.76 -5.03 -17.08
N ASP A 188 11.27 -3.85 -16.75
CA ASP A 188 11.12 -2.61 -17.49
C ASP A 188 12.47 -2.26 -18.11
N LEU A 189 12.47 -1.90 -19.39
CA LEU A 189 13.67 -1.68 -20.17
C LEU A 189 13.89 -0.20 -20.44
N TYR A 190 15.13 0.21 -20.67
CA TYR A 190 15.43 1.58 -21.10
C TYR A 190 14.85 1.91 -22.49
N ASP A 191 14.67 0.91 -23.33
CA ASP A 191 14.05 1.06 -24.65
C ASP A 191 12.58 0.63 -24.63
N ASP A 192 11.68 1.61 -24.48
CA ASP A 192 10.22 1.44 -24.47
C ASP A 192 9.66 0.81 -25.76
N GLN A 193 10.44 0.75 -26.85
CA GLN A 193 10.00 0.10 -28.09
C GLN A 193 10.12 -1.43 -28.02
N ILE A 194 10.93 -1.95 -27.10
CA ILE A 194 11.10 -3.39 -26.90
C ILE A 194 9.96 -3.90 -26.02
N LYS A 195 9.01 -4.60 -26.64
CA LYS A 195 7.93 -5.25 -25.89
C LYS A 195 8.44 -6.53 -25.24
N VAL A 196 8.56 -6.49 -23.92
CA VAL A 196 8.83 -7.68 -23.11
C VAL A 196 7.58 -8.58 -23.14
N PRO A 197 7.72 -9.89 -23.43
CA PRO A 197 6.59 -10.79 -23.40
C PRO A 197 6.07 -10.95 -21.97
N VAL A 198 4.77 -10.69 -21.77
CA VAL A 198 4.11 -10.89 -20.47
C VAL A 198 4.18 -12.39 -20.11
N PRO A 199 4.57 -12.75 -18.87
CA PRO A 199 4.63 -14.16 -18.45
C PRO A 199 3.30 -14.89 -18.66
N GLN A 200 3.32 -15.90 -19.54
CA GLN A 200 2.12 -16.68 -19.88
C GLN A 200 1.95 -17.94 -19.03
N GLU A 201 2.80 -18.18 -18.02
CA GLU A 201 2.83 -19.45 -17.29
C GLU A 201 1.50 -19.76 -16.59
N LYS A 202 0.87 -18.77 -15.97
CA LYS A 202 -0.45 -18.91 -15.32
C LYS A 202 -1.54 -19.25 -16.34
N ALA A 203 -1.55 -18.55 -17.48
CA ALA A 203 -2.48 -18.79 -18.57
C ALA A 203 -2.27 -20.16 -19.24
N ALA A 204 -1.01 -20.56 -19.42
CA ALA A 204 -0.62 -21.86 -19.97
C ALA A 204 -1.01 -22.99 -19.02
N LEU A 205 -0.75 -22.84 -17.71
CA LEU A 205 -1.18 -23.80 -16.69
C LEU A 205 -2.70 -23.95 -16.68
N PHE A 206 -3.44 -22.84 -16.74
CA PHE A 206 -4.89 -22.87 -16.83
C PHE A 206 -5.38 -23.62 -18.09
N ALA A 207 -4.79 -23.35 -19.25
CA ALA A 207 -5.10 -24.04 -20.50
C ALA A 207 -4.80 -25.55 -20.41
N ILE A 208 -3.67 -25.93 -19.80
CA ILE A 208 -3.31 -27.34 -19.57
C ILE A 208 -4.31 -28.01 -18.65
N LEU A 209 -4.70 -27.38 -17.54
CA LEU A 209 -5.69 -27.92 -16.61
C LEU A 209 -7.04 -28.14 -17.30
N LYS A 210 -7.51 -27.15 -18.08
CA LYS A 210 -8.75 -27.28 -18.87
C LYS A 210 -8.67 -28.36 -19.95
N LYS A 211 -7.51 -28.50 -20.59
CA LYS A 211 -7.27 -29.60 -21.52
C LYS A 211 -7.36 -30.97 -20.83
N CYS A 212 -6.69 -31.13 -19.68
CA CYS A 212 -6.75 -32.36 -18.89
C CYS A 212 -8.18 -32.71 -18.47
N GLU A 213 -8.96 -31.73 -18.04
CA GLU A 213 -10.38 -31.90 -17.72
C GLU A 213 -11.19 -32.42 -18.92
N ALA A 214 -11.01 -31.79 -20.10
CA ALA A 214 -11.69 -32.19 -21.34
C ALA A 214 -11.28 -33.60 -21.81
N ASP A 215 -9.99 -33.94 -21.71
CA ASP A 215 -9.48 -35.27 -22.06
C ASP A 215 -10.10 -36.35 -21.14
N LEU A 216 -10.22 -36.09 -19.83
CA LEU A 216 -10.89 -37.00 -18.90
C LEU A 216 -12.37 -37.23 -19.26
N MET A 217 -13.09 -36.18 -19.63
CA MET A 217 -14.48 -36.32 -20.10
C MET A 217 -14.55 -37.17 -21.38
N LEU A 218 -13.65 -36.91 -22.34
CA LEU A 218 -13.59 -37.66 -23.58
C LEU A 218 -13.31 -39.16 -23.33
N PHE A 219 -12.40 -39.50 -22.42
CA PHE A 219 -12.12 -40.90 -22.05
C PHE A 219 -13.33 -41.56 -21.38
N GLY A 220 -14.08 -40.83 -20.54
CA GLY A 220 -15.34 -41.30 -19.96
C GLY A 220 -16.42 -41.57 -21.01
N LEU A 221 -16.52 -40.73 -22.04
CA LEU A 221 -17.50 -40.88 -23.13
C LEU A 221 -17.15 -42.01 -24.11
N THR A 222 -15.86 -42.31 -24.28
CA THR A 222 -15.37 -43.27 -25.29
C THR A 222 -15.13 -44.67 -24.75
N THR A 223 -14.97 -44.83 -23.43
CA THR A 223 -14.76 -46.14 -22.81
C THR A 223 -16.02 -47.01 -22.80
N ARG A 224 -15.85 -48.31 -23.07
CA ARG A 224 -16.92 -49.33 -23.01
C ARG A 224 -17.01 -50.03 -21.65
N ASP A 225 -15.99 -49.86 -20.80
CA ASP A 225 -15.97 -50.39 -19.44
C ASP A 225 -16.71 -49.42 -18.51
N LYS A 226 -17.80 -49.92 -17.89
CA LYS A 226 -18.64 -49.16 -16.97
C LYS A 226 -17.87 -48.64 -15.75
N LYS A 227 -16.92 -49.41 -15.21
CA LYS A 227 -16.12 -48.99 -14.04
C LYS A 227 -15.13 -47.88 -14.43
N ALA A 228 -14.50 -48.01 -15.60
CA ALA A 228 -13.60 -46.98 -16.11
C ALA A 228 -14.35 -45.67 -16.39
N LYS A 229 -15.57 -45.76 -16.94
CA LYS A 229 -16.43 -44.59 -17.18
C LYS A 229 -16.72 -43.83 -15.89
N GLU A 230 -17.20 -44.52 -14.86
CA GLU A 230 -17.48 -43.91 -13.55
C GLU A 230 -16.22 -43.27 -12.94
N SER A 231 -15.05 -43.90 -13.11
CA SER A 231 -13.78 -43.35 -12.64
C SER A 231 -13.37 -42.06 -13.37
N TYR A 232 -13.49 -42.02 -14.71
CA TYR A 232 -13.14 -40.82 -15.49
C TYR A 232 -14.08 -39.65 -15.21
N GLU A 233 -15.39 -39.91 -15.08
CA GLU A 233 -16.38 -38.90 -14.72
C GLU A 233 -16.09 -38.30 -13.34
N GLN A 234 -15.75 -39.13 -12.34
CA GLN A 234 -15.35 -38.64 -11.01
C GLN A 234 -14.07 -37.80 -11.05
N CYS A 235 -13.08 -38.20 -11.86
CA CYS A 235 -11.85 -37.43 -12.02
C CYS A 235 -12.10 -36.07 -12.70
N ALA A 236 -12.96 -36.02 -13.72
CA ALA A 236 -13.33 -34.77 -14.40
C ALA A 236 -14.02 -33.80 -13.42
N ILE A 237 -14.98 -34.27 -12.62
CA ILE A 237 -15.67 -33.45 -11.60
C ILE A 237 -14.68 -32.91 -10.56
N ARG A 238 -13.72 -33.74 -10.11
CA ARG A 238 -12.68 -33.29 -9.18
C ARG A 238 -11.77 -32.25 -9.82
N MET A 239 -11.42 -32.44 -11.09
CA MET A 239 -10.58 -31.50 -11.83
C MET A 239 -11.26 -30.13 -11.99
N ASP A 240 -12.55 -30.10 -12.37
CA ASP A 240 -13.31 -28.86 -12.49
C ASP A 240 -13.41 -28.09 -11.15
N LYS A 241 -13.57 -28.83 -10.04
CA LYS A 241 -13.54 -28.23 -8.70
C LYS A 241 -12.19 -27.57 -8.40
N ILE A 242 -11.09 -28.27 -8.68
CA ILE A 242 -9.73 -27.72 -8.50
C ILE A 242 -9.52 -26.48 -9.38
N ILE A 243 -9.94 -26.53 -10.65
CA ILE A 243 -9.83 -25.40 -11.57
C ILE A 243 -10.63 -24.20 -11.07
N SER A 244 -11.84 -24.43 -10.54
CA SER A 244 -12.68 -23.39 -9.95
C SER A 244 -12.04 -22.75 -8.71
N GLU A 245 -11.37 -23.54 -7.88
CA GLU A 245 -10.62 -23.05 -6.71
C GLU A 245 -9.37 -22.25 -7.10
N LEU A 246 -8.70 -22.62 -8.21
CA LEU A 246 -7.48 -21.96 -8.70
C LEU A 246 -7.77 -20.76 -9.62
N MET A 247 -8.98 -20.63 -10.16
CA MET A 247 -9.37 -19.55 -11.09
C MET A 247 -9.01 -18.14 -10.60
N PRO A 248 -9.19 -17.77 -9.31
CA PRO A 248 -8.83 -16.43 -8.83
C PRO A 248 -7.33 -16.11 -8.90
N VAL A 249 -6.48 -17.15 -8.92
CA VAL A 249 -5.02 -17.03 -8.96
C VAL A 249 -4.49 -17.10 -10.40
N LEU A 250 -5.13 -17.91 -11.24
CA LEU A 250 -4.68 -18.16 -12.63
C LEU A 250 -5.17 -17.11 -13.63
N CYS A 251 -6.27 -16.41 -13.35
CA CYS A 251 -6.87 -15.41 -14.24
C CYS A 251 -6.58 -13.95 -13.83
N ARG A 252 -5.62 -13.72 -12.93
CA ARG A 252 -5.17 -12.39 -12.50
C ARG A 252 -3.88 -12.03 -13.22
#